data_AF-A0A7K1U594-F1
#
_entry.id   AF-A0A7K1U594-F1
#
_cell.length_a   1.000
_cell.length_b   1.000
_cell.length_c   1.000
_cell.angle_alpha   90.00
_cell.angle_beta   90.00
_cell.angle_gamma   90.00
#
_symmetry.space_group_name_H-M   'P 1'
#
loop_
_entity.id
_entity.type
_entity.pdbx_description
1 polymer ?
#
loop_
_entity_poly.entity_id
_entity_poly.type
_entity_poly.pdbx_seq_one_letter_code
_entity_poly.pdbx_strand_id
1 'polypeptide(L)'
;MKLLIFCLIMPFFFQNSQSGYTITGDEIEFTYAGNATQSVYVSGNFNNWVQKNALWKMRFGARQNRWYLKLPVKEVYVKGKGFYEFAFRVDAN
;
A
#
# COMPACT_ATOMS: atom_id res chain seq x y z
N MET A 1 -2.16 29.36 -43.91
CA MET A 1 -1.28 28.86 -42.82
C MET A 1 -2.06 27.87 -41.99
N LYS A 2 -1.68 26.59 -41.97
CA LYS A 2 -2.28 25.56 -41.09
C LYS A 2 -1.54 25.58 -39.75
N LEU A 3 -2.23 25.93 -38.68
CA LEU A 3 -1.73 25.89 -37.32
C LEU A 3 -1.92 24.46 -36.77
N LEU A 4 -0.83 23.73 -36.59
CA LEU A 4 -0.82 22.41 -35.95
C LEU A 4 -0.68 22.61 -34.43
N ILE A 5 -1.76 22.38 -33.69
CA ILE A 5 -1.73 22.32 -32.23
C ILE A 5 -1.35 20.89 -31.84
N PHE A 6 -0.10 20.69 -31.40
CA PHE A 6 0.31 19.47 -30.71
C PHE A 6 -0.16 19.56 -29.25
N CYS A 7 -1.29 18.94 -28.95
CA CYS A 7 -1.74 18.76 -27.57
C CYS A 7 -0.87 17.66 -26.93
N LEU A 8 0.19 18.06 -26.22
CA LEU A 8 0.98 17.19 -25.36
C LEU A 8 0.07 16.71 -24.22
N ILE A 9 -0.54 15.55 -24.41
CA ILE A 9 -1.15 14.78 -23.33
C ILE A 9 -0.04 14.36 -22.36
N MET A 10 0.25 15.20 -21.37
CA MET A 10 1.02 14.79 -20.22
C MET A 10 0.22 13.68 -19.52
N PRO A 11 0.71 12.44 -19.43
CA PRO A 11 0.07 11.48 -18.57
C PRO A 11 0.18 12.02 -17.15
N PHE A 12 -0.96 12.40 -16.57
CA PHE A 12 -1.08 12.68 -15.15
C PHE A 12 -0.69 11.40 -14.42
N PHE A 13 0.58 11.31 -14.02
CA PHE A 13 1.00 10.33 -13.05
C PHE A 13 0.31 10.69 -11.75
N PHE A 14 -0.83 10.04 -11.47
CA PHE A 14 -1.42 10.07 -10.14
C PHE A 14 -0.38 9.50 -9.17
N GLN A 15 0.34 10.37 -8.46
CA GLN A 15 0.98 9.99 -7.22
C GLN A 15 -0.15 9.73 -6.23
N ASN A 16 -0.50 8.45 -6.09
CA ASN A 16 -1.50 8.03 -5.13
C ASN A 16 -0.87 8.17 -3.72
N SER A 17 -0.94 9.38 -3.17
CA SER A 17 -0.46 9.75 -1.85
C SER A 17 -1.44 9.31 -0.74
N GLN A 18 -2.24 8.28 -1.00
CA GLN A 18 -3.28 7.82 -0.10
C GLN A 18 -2.89 6.47 0.52
N SER A 19 -2.98 6.40 1.85
CA SER A 19 -2.83 5.15 2.59
C SER A 19 -4.07 4.26 2.39
N GLY A 20 -3.88 2.96 2.22
CA GLY A 20 -4.95 2.02 1.95
C GLY A 20 -4.45 0.70 1.39
N TYR A 21 -5.25 0.09 0.54
CA TYR A 21 -4.90 -1.16 -0.12
C TYR A 21 -5.44 -1.21 -1.55
N THR A 22 -4.87 -2.09 -2.37
CA THR A 22 -5.37 -2.41 -3.71
C THR A 22 -5.27 -3.92 -3.90
N ILE A 23 -6.30 -4.51 -4.51
CA ILE A 23 -6.30 -5.93 -4.89
C ILE A 23 -6.20 -5.99 -6.41
N THR A 24 -5.29 -6.81 -6.93
CA THR A 24 -5.11 -7.02 -8.37
C THR A 24 -4.83 -8.49 -8.62
N GLY A 25 -5.81 -9.21 -9.18
CA GLY A 25 -5.76 -10.67 -9.28
C GLY A 25 -5.65 -11.31 -7.90
N ASP A 26 -4.64 -12.16 -7.73
CA ASP A 26 -4.38 -12.89 -6.47
C ASP A 26 -3.41 -12.15 -5.54
N GLU A 27 -3.11 -10.88 -5.81
CA GLU A 27 -2.24 -10.05 -4.98
C GLU A 27 -2.99 -8.91 -4.29
N ILE A 28 -2.59 -8.61 -3.06
CA ILE A 28 -2.96 -7.41 -2.31
C ILE A 28 -1.71 -6.56 -2.07
N GLU A 29 -1.78 -5.26 -2.40
CA GLU A 29 -0.78 -4.25 -2.02
C GLU A 29 -1.38 -3.34 -0.95
N PHE A 30 -0.82 -3.36 0.25
CA PHE A 30 -1.04 -2.29 1.23
C PHE A 30 -0.09 -1.14 0.92
N THR A 31 -0.60 0.09 0.97
CA THR A 31 0.18 1.32 0.77
C THR A 31 -0.02 2.26 1.94
N TYR A 32 1.05 2.90 2.41
CA TYR A 32 0.99 3.93 3.44
C TYR A 32 1.86 5.13 3.06
N ALA A 33 1.24 6.32 3.04
CA ALA A 33 1.94 7.58 2.85
C ALA A 33 2.60 8.00 4.17
N GLY A 34 3.93 7.96 4.20
CA GLY A 34 4.74 8.24 5.39
C GLY A 34 6.19 8.56 5.01
N ASN A 35 7.00 8.92 5.99
CA ASN A 35 8.41 9.27 5.76
C ASN A 35 9.33 8.05 5.88
N ALA A 36 10.57 8.18 5.38
CA ALA A 36 11.54 7.09 5.34
C ALA A 36 12.13 6.71 6.72
N THR A 37 11.97 7.56 7.74
CA THR A 37 12.54 7.32 9.08
C THR A 37 11.62 6.49 9.96
N GLN A 38 10.40 6.23 9.53
CA GLN A 38 9.44 5.38 10.24
C GLN A 38 9.77 3.89 10.11
N SER A 39 9.15 3.08 10.96
CA SER A 39 8.91 1.66 10.71
C SER A 39 7.41 1.42 10.63
N VAL A 40 6.96 0.83 9.52
CA VAL A 40 5.53 0.60 9.28
C VAL A 40 5.24 -0.89 9.19
N TYR A 41 4.21 -1.33 9.92
CA TYR A 41 3.68 -2.69 9.89
C TYR A 41 2.19 -2.69 9.60
N VAL A 42 1.69 -3.78 9.03
CA VAL A 42 0.26 -4.02 8.85
C VAL A 42 -0.24 -4.97 9.94
N SER A 43 -1.24 -4.55 10.72
CA SER A 43 -1.93 -5.41 11.68
C SER A 43 -3.39 -5.51 11.31
N GLY A 44 -3.97 -6.70 11.35
CA GLY A 44 -5.38 -6.89 11.05
C GLY A 44 -5.93 -8.17 11.66
N ASN A 45 -7.20 -8.43 11.41
CA ASN A 45 -7.86 -9.64 11.90
C ASN A 45 -7.21 -10.94 11.36
N PHE A 46 -6.60 -10.90 10.17
CA PHE A 46 -5.87 -12.00 9.54
C PHE A 46 -4.53 -12.35 10.19
N ASN A 47 -3.97 -11.46 11.02
CA ASN A 47 -2.73 -11.72 11.76
C ASN A 47 -2.88 -11.53 13.28
N ASN A 48 -4.11 -11.69 13.78
CA ASN A 48 -4.44 -11.52 15.20
C ASN A 48 -3.99 -10.17 15.79
N TRP A 49 -4.00 -9.11 14.97
CA TRP A 49 -3.59 -7.76 15.37
C TRP A 49 -2.16 -7.65 15.92
N VAL A 50 -1.27 -8.59 15.57
CA VAL A 50 0.13 -8.56 16.01
C VAL A 50 0.79 -7.25 15.56
N GLN A 51 1.34 -6.50 16.52
CA GLN A 51 1.86 -5.15 16.29
C GLN A 51 3.18 -5.14 15.50
N LYS A 52 4.06 -6.09 15.77
CA LYS A 52 5.38 -6.22 15.14
C LYS A 52 5.58 -7.65 14.70
N ASN A 53 5.56 -7.85 13.38
CA ASN A 53 5.83 -9.14 12.76
C ASN A 53 6.60 -8.89 11.47
N ALA A 54 7.70 -9.62 11.27
CA ALA A 54 8.57 -9.46 10.10
C ALA A 54 7.84 -9.73 8.78
N LEU A 55 6.88 -10.67 8.74
CA LEU A 55 6.06 -10.95 7.56
C LEU A 55 5.15 -9.78 7.17
N TRP A 56 4.79 -8.94 8.14
CA TRP A 56 3.88 -7.81 7.97
C TRP A 56 4.59 -6.46 7.99
N LYS A 57 5.92 -6.47 7.92
CA LYS A 57 6.73 -5.26 7.84
C LYS A 57 6.68 -4.69 6.43
N MET A 58 6.29 -3.43 6.29
CA MET A 58 6.27 -2.75 5.00
C MET A 58 7.68 -2.32 4.57
N ARG A 59 7.85 -2.14 3.25
CA ARG A 59 9.10 -1.67 2.63
C ARG A 59 8.92 -0.23 2.16
N PHE A 60 9.92 0.62 2.38
CA PHE A 60 9.89 1.99 1.86
C PHE A 60 10.39 2.05 0.41
N GLY A 61 9.55 2.52 -0.50
CA GLY A 61 9.88 2.77 -1.89
C GLY A 61 10.31 4.20 -2.11
N ALA A 62 11.62 4.48 -2.14
CA ALA A 62 12.16 5.83 -2.23
C ALA A 62 11.70 6.61 -3.47
N ARG A 63 11.49 5.93 -4.61
CA ARG A 63 11.02 6.56 -5.86
C ARG A 63 9.57 7.01 -5.77
N GLN A 64 8.76 6.26 -5.03
CA GLN A 64 7.33 6.51 -4.86
C GLN A 64 7.02 7.30 -3.58
N ASN A 65 8.03 7.51 -2.73
CA ASN A 65 7.91 8.14 -1.42
C ASN A 65 6.78 7.54 -0.57
N ARG A 66 6.71 6.20 -0.50
CA ARG A 66 5.64 5.49 0.22
C ARG A 66 6.12 4.17 0.78
N TRP A 67 5.44 3.72 1.82
CA TRP A 67 5.55 2.36 2.35
C TRP A 67 4.61 1.45 1.56
N TYR A 68 5.08 0.23 1.24
CA TYR A 68 4.26 -0.77 0.58
C TYR A 68 4.53 -2.18 1.12
N LEU A 69 3.50 -3.04 1.10
CA LEU A 69 3.60 -4.47 1.36
C LEU A 69 2.73 -5.22 0.37
N LYS A 70 3.35 -6.07 -0.45
CA LYS A 70 2.66 -6.95 -1.39
C LYS A 70 2.62 -8.37 -0.86
N LEU A 71 1.45 -8.98 -0.87
CA LEU A 71 1.23 -10.35 -0.44
C LEU A 71 0.20 -11.03 -1.36
N PRO A 72 0.20 -12.37 -1.45
CA PRO A 72 -0.94 -13.10 -1.98
C PRO A 72 -2.21 -12.82 -1.15
N VAL A 73 -3.38 -12.69 -1.80
CA VAL A 73 -4.68 -12.46 -1.13
C VAL A 73 -5.00 -13.57 -0.11
N LYS A 74 -4.52 -14.80 -0.35
CA LYS A 74 -4.68 -15.92 0.60
C LYS A 74 -4.06 -15.66 1.98
N GLU A 75 -3.06 -14.78 2.09
CA GLU A 75 -2.42 -14.45 3.37
C GLU A 75 -3.31 -13.58 4.26
N VAL A 76 -4.23 -12.82 3.66
CA VAL A 76 -5.22 -12.01 4.40
C VAL A 76 -6.57 -12.72 4.51
N TYR A 77 -6.76 -13.84 3.81
CA TYR A 77 -8.01 -14.58 3.82
C TYR A 77 -8.22 -15.33 5.14
N VAL A 78 -9.38 -15.10 5.77
CA VAL A 78 -9.77 -15.77 7.01
C VAL A 78 -11.09 -16.48 6.77
N LYS A 79 -11.07 -17.82 6.80
CA LYS A 79 -12.26 -18.64 6.55
C LYS A 79 -13.40 -18.26 7.50
N GLY A 80 -14.58 -17.98 6.93
CA GLY A 80 -15.78 -17.62 7.69
C GLY A 80 -15.86 -16.16 8.13
N LYS A 81 -14.90 -15.30 7.75
CA LYS A 81 -15.00 -13.84 7.93
C LYS A 81 -15.56 -13.19 6.67
N GLY A 82 -16.60 -12.37 6.85
CA GLY A 82 -17.21 -11.59 5.76
C GLY A 82 -16.57 -10.22 5.53
N PHE A 83 -15.62 -9.81 6.39
CA PHE A 83 -14.94 -8.53 6.28
C PHE A 83 -13.51 -8.61 6.84
N TYR A 84 -12.65 -7.73 6.33
CA TYR A 84 -11.25 -7.61 6.74
C TYR A 84 -11.00 -6.24 7.31
N GLU A 85 -10.44 -6.21 8.52
CA GLU A 85 -10.05 -4.99 9.21
C GLU A 85 -8.53 -4.99 9.37
N PHE A 86 -7.94 -3.82 9.19
CA PHE A 86 -6.52 -3.63 9.41
C PHE A 86 -6.21 -2.19 9.84
N ALA A 87 -5.01 -2.01 10.36
CA ALA A 87 -4.41 -0.74 10.70
C ALA A 87 -2.92 -0.75 10.34
N PHE A 88 -2.40 0.43 10.02
CA PHE A 88 -0.97 0.66 9.92
C PHE A 88 -0.41 0.97 11.31
N ARG A 89 0.56 0.19 11.78
CA ARG A 89 1.32 0.47 13.00
C ARG A 89 2.57 1.23 12.59
N VAL A 90 2.72 2.44 13.10
CA VAL A 90 3.80 3.35 12.72
C VAL A 90 4.59 3.72 13.95
N ASP A 91 5.85 3.29 13.95
CA ASP A 91 6.83 3.74 14.94
C ASP A 91 7.70 4.81 14.27
N ALA A 92 7.84 5.97 14.91
CA ALA A 92 8.91 6.91 14.57
C ALA A 92 10.21 6.37 15.18
N ASN A 93 11.28 6.27 14.38
CA ASN A 93 12.63 6.20 14.95
C ASN A 93 13.02 7.52 15.59
#